data_AF-A0A6M1SL67-F1
#
_entry.id   AF-A0A6M1SL67-F1
#
_cell.length_a   1.000
_cell.length_b   1.000
_cell.length_c   1.000
_cell.angle_alpha   90.00
_cell.angle_beta   90.00
_cell.angle_gamma   90.00
#
_symmetry.space_group_name_H-M   'P 1'
#
loop_
_entity.id
_entity.type
_entity.pdbx_description
1 polymer ?
#
loop_
_entity_poly.entity_id
_entity_poly.type
_entity_poly.pdbx_seq_one_letter_code
_entity_poly.pdbx_strand_id
1 'polypeptide(L)' 'GDCASCPQGEDATVPPRAQAAHQQAKVLAKNLINCLEQKPLAAFHYRDHGSLVSLARYDAVGNLMRSSASRGLFLE' A
#
# COMPACT_ATOMS: atom_id res chain seq x y z
N GLY A 1 0.59 -3.43 9.45
CA GLY A 1 -0.11 -2.14 9.65
C GLY A 1 0.78 -1.23 10.45
N ASP A 2 0.22 -0.29 11.19
CA ASP A 2 0.98 0.81 11.81
C ASP A 2 2.04 0.36 12.84
N CYS A 3 1.90 -0.84 13.42
CA CYS A 3 2.93 -1.44 14.27
C CYS A 3 4.14 -2.02 13.50
N ALA A 4 4.13 -2.02 12.17
CA ALA A 4 5.16 -2.66 11.35
C ALA A 4 6.06 -1.62 10.67
N SER A 5 7.36 -1.67 10.96
CA SER A 5 8.41 -0.92 10.24
C SER A 5 8.92 -1.76 9.06
N CYS A 6 8.08 -1.95 8.04
CA CYS A 6 8.42 -2.81 6.90
C CYS A 6 9.43 -2.10 5.98
N PRO A 7 10.62 -2.69 5.73
CA PRO A 7 11.64 -2.06 4.89
C PRO A 7 11.21 -2.01 3.42
N GLN A 8 11.60 -0.95 2.73
CA GLN A 8 11.38 -0.71 1.31
C GLN A 8 12.64 -0.07 0.71
N GLY A 9 13.51 -0.88 0.11
CA GLY A 9 14.85 -0.43 -0.30
C GLY A 9 15.81 -0.36 0.88
N GLU A 10 16.97 0.29 0.68
CA GLU A 10 18.04 0.33 1.71
C GLU A 10 17.70 1.27 2.88
N ASP A 11 17.13 2.44 2.61
CA ASP A 11 16.99 3.51 3.62
C ASP A 11 15.53 4.00 3.84
N ALA A 12 14.54 3.23 3.40
CA ALA A 12 13.14 3.63 3.53
C ALA A 12 12.25 2.53 4.12
N THR A 13 11.15 2.95 4.71
CA THR A 13 10.10 2.08 5.23
C THR A 13 8.77 2.40 4.58
N VAL A 14 7.91 1.38 4.51
CA VAL A 14 6.55 1.51 4.01
C VAL A 14 5.78 2.49 4.90
N PRO A 15 5.07 3.49 4.34
CA PRO A 15 4.40 4.50 5.14
C PRO A 15 3.24 3.89 5.97
N PRO A 16 2.95 4.43 7.16
CA PRO A 16 1.85 3.99 8.02
C PRO A 16 0.52 4.49 7.44
N ARG A 17 0.03 3.82 6.40
CA ARG A 17 -1.23 4.14 5.71
C ARG A 17 -2.15 2.93 5.70
N ALA A 18 -3.47 3.19 5.67
CA ALA A 18 -4.48 2.14 5.53
C ALA A 18 -4.24 1.25 4.30
N GLN A 19 -3.80 1.83 3.17
CA GLN A 19 -3.44 1.05 1.98
C GLN A 19 -2.27 0.09 2.22
N ALA A 20 -1.25 0.49 2.98
CA ALA A 20 -0.12 -0.37 3.33
C ALA A 20 -0.57 -1.51 4.25
N ALA A 21 -1.36 -1.19 5.29
CA ALA A 21 -1.92 -2.20 6.19
C ALA A 21 -2.75 -3.24 5.44
N HIS A 22 -3.60 -2.80 4.50
CA HIS A 22 -4.42 -3.68 3.67
C HIS A 22 -3.56 -4.59 2.77
N GLN A 23 -2.56 -4.02 2.08
CA GLN A 23 -1.66 -4.80 1.23
C GLN A 23 -0.84 -5.82 2.03
N GLN A 24 -0.32 -5.41 3.20
CA GLN A 24 0.43 -6.30 4.12
C GLN A 24 -0.46 -7.45 4.61
N ALA A 25 -1.71 -7.17 4.98
CA ALA A 25 -2.66 -8.20 5.42
C ALA A 25 -2.95 -9.23 4.32
N LYS A 26 -3.06 -8.79 3.06
CA LYS A 26 -3.28 -9.69 1.92
C LYS A 26 -2.12 -10.66 1.71
N VAL A 27 -0.87 -10.19 1.83
CA VAL A 27 0.32 -11.06 1.74
C VAL A 27 0.41 -11.98 2.96
N LEU A 28 0.15 -11.47 4.17
CA LEU A 28 0.13 -12.26 5.40
C LEU A 28 -0.87 -13.42 5.33
N ALA A 29 -2.09 -13.17 4.86
CA ALA A 29 -3.11 -14.21 4.73
C ALA A 29 -2.66 -15.36 3.80
N LYS A 30 -2.03 -15.01 2.66
CA LYS A 30 -1.44 -16.00 1.74
C LYS A 30 -0.28 -16.76 2.42
N ASN A 31 0.58 -16.05 3.13
CA ASN A 31 1.75 -16.64 3.78
C ASN A 31 1.39 -17.54 4.95
N LEU A 32 0.28 -17.28 5.64
CA LEU A 32 -0.23 -18.15 6.69
C LEU A 32 -0.60 -19.53 6.12
N ILE A 33 -1.29 -19.55 4.98
CA ILE A 33 -1.62 -20.80 4.25
C ILE A 33 -0.34 -21.48 3.76
N ASN A 34 0.56 -20.74 3.11
CA ASN A 34 1.83 -21.31 2.64
C ASN A 34 2.67 -21.90 3.78
N CYS A 35 2.66 -21.28 4.96
CA CYS A 35 3.36 -21.80 6.13
C CYS A 35 2.77 -23.14 6.59
N LEU A 36 1.44 -23.26 6.67
CA LEU A 36 0.76 -24.51 7.01
C LEU A 36 1.02 -25.63 6.00
N GLU A 37 1.15 -25.27 4.72
CA GLU A 37 1.39 -26.21 3.62
C GLU A 37 2.87 -26.42 3.29
N GLN A 38 3.80 -25.88 4.09
CA GLN A 38 5.25 -25.93 3.87
C GLN A 38 5.69 -25.41 2.48
N LYS A 39 4.98 -24.43 1.95
CA LYS A 39 5.30 -23.75 0.68
C LYS A 39 6.14 -22.49 0.94
N PRO A 40 6.93 -22.04 -0.06
CA PRO A 40 7.67 -20.78 0.03
C PRO A 40 6.76 -19.58 0.34
N LEU A 41 7.23 -18.66 1.17
CA LEU A 41 6.52 -17.42 1.47
C LEU A 41 6.56 -16.46 0.28
N ALA A 42 5.48 -15.71 0.07
CA ALA A 42 5.43 -14.60 -0.86
C ALA A 42 6.08 -13.35 -0.23
N ALA A 43 6.94 -12.69 -0.99
CA ALA A 43 7.49 -11.39 -0.62
C ALA A 43 6.41 -10.30 -0.67
N PHE A 44 6.48 -9.38 0.27
CA PHE A 44 5.66 -8.18 0.27
C PHE A 44 6.34 -7.08 -0.56
N HIS A 45 5.57 -6.45 -1.46
CA HIS A 45 5.99 -5.26 -2.20
C HIS A 45 4.88 -4.21 -2.07
N TYR A 46 5.23 -3.05 -1.53
CA TYR A 46 4.28 -1.94 -1.42
C TYR A 46 4.03 -1.31 -2.78
N ARG A 47 2.76 -1.07 -3.10
CA ARG A 47 2.32 -0.34 -4.29
C ARG A 47 1.53 0.88 -3.83
N ASP A 48 2.06 2.08 -4.05
CA ASP A 48 1.31 3.31 -3.76
C ASP A 48 0.21 3.49 -4.81
N HIS A 49 -1.04 3.52 -4.35
CA HIS A 49 -2.19 3.80 -5.21
C HIS A 49 -2.54 5.29 -5.29
N GLY A 50 -1.79 6.13 -4.58
CA GLY A 50 -2.13 7.52 -4.35
C GLY A 50 -2.95 7.70 -3.08
N SER A 51 -3.36 8.92 -2.81
CA SER A 51 -4.19 9.28 -1.66
C SER A 51 -4.99 10.53 -1.97
N LEU A 52 -6.23 10.56 -1.49
CA LEU A 52 -7.11 11.73 -1.53
C LEU A 52 -7.44 12.13 -0.11
N VAL A 53 -7.30 13.42 0.18
CA VAL A 53 -7.66 14.04 1.45
C VAL A 53 -8.92 14.87 1.20
N SER A 54 -10.02 14.49 1.86
CA SER A 54 -11.28 15.25 1.76
C SER A 54 -11.18 16.55 2.55
N LEU A 55 -11.58 17.65 1.92
CA LEU A 55 -11.80 18.96 2.53
C LEU A 55 -13.31 19.12 2.79
N ALA A 56 -13.83 18.30 3.71
CA ALA A 56 -15.26 18.18 3.99
C ALA A 56 -16.10 17.86 2.74
N ARG A 57 -17.30 18.46 2.60
CA ARG A 57 -18.26 18.09 1.55
C ARG A 57 -17.96 18.73 0.18
N TYR A 58 -17.08 19.73 0.15
CA TYR A 58 -16.98 20.62 -1.00
C TYR A 58 -15.78 20.31 -1.90
N ASP A 59 -14.75 19.64 -1.39
CA ASP A 59 -13.49 19.49 -2.11
C ASP A 59 -12.67 18.28 -1.61
N ALA A 60 -11.69 17.85 -2.41
CA ALA A 60 -10.70 16.85 -2.05
C ALA A 60 -9.38 17.11 -2.82
N VAL A 61 -8.27 17.14 -2.09
CA VAL A 61 -6.94 17.32 -2.66
C VAL A 61 -6.18 16.00 -2.62
N GLY A 62 -5.49 15.67 -3.71
CA GLY A 62 -4.55 14.56 -3.69
C GLY A 62 -4.10 14.10 -5.06
N ASN A 63 -3.45 12.94 -5.07
CA ASN A 63 -2.88 12.36 -6.28
C ASN A 63 -3.30 10.90 -6.39
N LEU A 64 -3.78 10.49 -7.56
CA LEU A 64 -4.16 9.10 -7.85
C LEU A 64 -3.24 8.54 -8.93
N MET A 65 -2.61 7.38 -8.67
CA MET A 65 -1.81 6.69 -9.69
C MET A 65 -2.67 5.68 -10.47
N ARG A 66 -2.96 5.96 -11.74
CA ARG A 66 -3.66 5.03 -12.65
C ARG A 66 -2.66 4.23 -13.49
N SER A 67 -2.89 2.91 -13.65
CA SER A 67 -1.88 1.96 -14.13
C SER A 67 -1.68 1.86 -15.66
N SER A 68 -1.86 2.92 -16.43
CA SER A 68 -1.44 2.90 -17.84
C SER A 68 -1.27 4.32 -18.37
N ALA A 69 -0.01 4.74 -18.50
CA ALA A 69 0.43 5.89 -19.29
C ALA A 69 -0.36 7.20 -19.09
N SER A 70 -0.13 7.92 -17.99
CA SER A 70 -0.27 9.39 -17.97
C SER A 70 -0.01 9.94 -16.56
N ARG A 71 0.52 11.16 -16.53
CA ARG A 71 0.72 12.07 -15.40
C ARG A 71 -0.32 11.85 -14.28
N GLY A 72 0.15 11.86 -13.03
CA GLY A 72 -0.73 11.81 -11.86
C GLY A 72 -1.86 12.83 -11.97
N LEU A 73 -3.09 12.39 -11.70
CA LEU A 73 -4.25 13.28 -11.67
C LEU A 73 -4.21 14.00 -10.33
N PHE A 74 -3.82 15.27 -10.37
CA PHE A 74 -4.00 16.19 -9.26
C PHE A 74 -5.42 16.72 -9.30
N LEU A 75 -6.16 16.53 -8.22
CA LEU A 75 -7.51 17.08 -8.02
C LEU A 75 -7.40 18.20 -6.97
N GLU A 76 -8.07 19.32 -7.27
CA GLU A 76 -8.32 20.52 -6.47
C GLU A 76 -9.76 20.98 -6.75
#